data_AF-A0A4Q2X140-F1
#
_entry.id   AF-A0A4Q2X140-F1
#
_cell.length_a   1.000
_cell.length_b   1.000
_cell.length_c   1.000
_cell.angle_alpha   90.00
_cell.angle_beta   90.00
_cell.angle_gamma   90.00
#
_symmetry.space_group_name_H-M   'P 1'
#
loop_
_entity.id
_entity.type
_entity.pdbx_description
1 polymer ?
#
loop_
_entity_poly.entity_id
_entity_poly.type
_entity_poly.pdbx_seq_one_letter_code
_entity_poly.pdbx_strand_id
1 'polypeptide(L)'
;MHPFLAPDFHIHWSTLVPESVEPDIRHGLELAKANIETICSQDTAGATYESTFLAFEKASEALNNGWGRLNHLDSVSDNPAQREVLGKMLPEVTDYYSSLALNDRLWAIIKSVGESAETATLSAVQQRFVEETLADFRNSGADLPKEKKERIAEIEAELSKLTKEYSEHVLDSTNAWELIITDEAKLAGLPDSAKAGAAANARAKGHENAWRFTLQFPSMFPIMQHLHDDDIRKQVWEASSKVGGYGDYDNTALVWRILELRHEKAEILGHSHFADLTLLRRMAKTGGSALGFIENLHTRIKPAFLAEYKQLAQYKA
;
A
#
# COMPACT_ATOMS: atom_id res chain seq x y z
N MET A 1 -1.30 -28.46 10.59
CA MET A 1 -0.49 -27.48 11.36
C MET A 1 -0.49 -26.22 10.53
N HIS A 2 -0.80 -25.05 11.12
CA HIS A 2 -0.91 -23.77 10.41
C HIS A 2 0.34 -22.91 10.66
N PRO A 3 1.45 -23.09 9.92
CA PRO A 3 2.70 -22.40 10.19
C PRO A 3 2.60 -20.87 10.09
N PHE A 4 1.78 -20.32 9.19
CA PHE A 4 1.57 -18.88 9.10
C PHE A 4 0.84 -18.31 10.31
N LEU A 5 0.01 -19.11 10.98
CA LEU A 5 -0.77 -18.69 12.16
C LEU A 5 -0.08 -19.02 13.49
N ALA A 6 1.12 -19.60 13.46
CA ALA A 6 1.81 -20.04 14.66
C ALA A 6 2.07 -18.86 15.63
N PRO A 7 1.76 -18.97 16.93
CA PRO A 7 1.84 -17.86 17.89
C PRO A 7 3.26 -17.58 18.37
N ASP A 8 4.27 -18.30 17.86
CA ASP A 8 5.65 -18.18 18.30
C ASP A 8 6.19 -16.76 18.10
N PHE A 9 6.90 -16.27 19.11
CA PHE A 9 7.60 -14.98 19.04
C PHE A 9 8.68 -14.99 17.95
N HIS A 10 9.39 -16.11 17.81
CA HIS A 10 10.38 -16.29 16.75
C HIS A 10 9.71 -16.91 15.51
N ILE A 11 9.69 -16.14 14.43
CA ILE A 11 9.09 -16.60 13.16
C ILE A 11 10.02 -17.63 12.52
N HIS A 12 9.48 -18.82 12.28
CA HIS A 12 10.18 -19.91 11.59
C HIS A 12 10.07 -19.75 10.05
N TRP A 13 10.73 -18.75 9.48
CA TRP A 13 10.60 -18.40 8.05
C TRP A 13 10.74 -19.58 7.07
N SER A 14 11.61 -20.54 7.38
CA SER A 14 11.84 -21.73 6.55
C SER A 14 10.63 -22.68 6.44
N THR A 15 9.60 -22.52 7.29
CA THR A 15 8.37 -23.32 7.24
C THR A 15 7.22 -22.60 6.52
N LEU A 16 7.39 -21.32 6.20
CA LEU A 16 6.40 -20.49 5.52
C LEU A 16 6.52 -20.68 4.01
N VAL A 17 5.92 -21.76 3.51
CA VAL A 17 5.96 -22.16 2.10
C VAL A 17 4.63 -21.83 1.37
N PRO A 18 4.65 -21.58 0.05
CA PRO A 18 3.45 -21.20 -0.72
C PRO A 18 2.24 -22.14 -0.53
N GLU A 19 2.49 -23.43 -0.39
CA GLU A 19 1.45 -24.47 -0.25
C GLU A 19 0.65 -24.34 1.05
N SER A 20 1.23 -23.72 2.08
CA SER A 20 0.57 -23.50 3.38
C SER A 20 -0.26 -22.23 3.40
N VAL A 21 -0.10 -21.31 2.43
CA VAL A 21 -0.71 -19.99 2.46
C VAL A 21 -2.24 -20.07 2.41
N GLU A 22 -2.81 -20.71 1.39
CA GLU A 22 -4.27 -20.76 1.24
C GLU A 22 -4.96 -21.46 2.43
N PRO A 23 -4.52 -22.65 2.89
CA PRO A 23 -5.12 -23.29 4.06
C PRO A 23 -5.04 -22.43 5.33
N ASP A 24 -3.91 -21.77 5.57
CA ASP A 24 -3.69 -21.00 6.80
C ASP A 24 -4.46 -19.69 6.78
N ILE A 25 -4.43 -18.95 5.67
CA ILE A 25 -5.16 -17.68 5.58
C ILE A 25 -6.68 -17.92 5.61
N ARG A 26 -7.19 -18.98 4.97
CA ARG A 26 -8.60 -19.35 5.08
C ARG A 26 -8.99 -19.74 6.49
N HIS A 27 -8.16 -20.52 7.18
CA HIS A 27 -8.44 -20.84 8.58
C HIS A 27 -8.40 -19.59 9.48
N GLY A 28 -7.46 -18.67 9.23
CA GLY A 28 -7.43 -17.38 9.91
C GLY A 28 -8.71 -16.56 9.69
N LEU A 29 -9.23 -16.52 8.45
CA LEU A 29 -10.49 -15.89 8.10
C LEU A 29 -11.69 -16.55 8.80
N GLU A 30 -11.74 -17.87 8.87
CA GLU A 30 -12.79 -18.62 9.58
C GLU A 30 -12.82 -18.27 11.07
N LEU A 31 -11.66 -18.31 11.72
CA LEU A 31 -11.52 -17.92 13.13
C LEU A 31 -11.96 -16.47 13.35
N ALA A 32 -11.50 -15.56 12.49
CA ALA A 32 -11.81 -14.15 12.60
C ALA A 32 -13.31 -13.87 12.41
N LYS A 33 -13.96 -14.52 11.44
CA LYS A 33 -15.42 -14.44 11.21
C LYS A 33 -16.20 -15.00 12.41
N ALA A 34 -15.78 -16.13 12.98
CA ALA A 34 -16.43 -16.72 14.14
C ALA A 34 -16.32 -15.84 15.40
N ASN A 35 -15.17 -15.21 15.60
CA ASN A 35 -14.95 -14.26 16.70
C ASN A 35 -15.85 -13.01 16.54
N ILE A 36 -15.95 -12.46 15.33
CA ILE A 36 -16.85 -11.33 15.05
C ILE A 36 -18.32 -11.72 15.25
N GLU A 37 -18.74 -12.90 14.81
CA GLU A 37 -20.11 -13.38 15.01
C GLU A 37 -20.44 -13.54 16.50
N THR A 38 -19.47 -13.95 17.31
CA THR A 38 -19.61 -14.02 18.77
C THR A 38 -19.89 -12.65 19.37
N ILE A 39 -19.21 -11.59 18.90
CA ILE A 39 -19.47 -10.20 19.32
C ILE A 39 -20.85 -9.75 18.85
N CYS A 40 -21.20 -10.02 17.58
CA CYS A 40 -22.49 -9.65 16.98
C CYS A 40 -23.71 -10.33 17.59
N SER A 41 -23.50 -11.40 18.37
CA SER A 41 -24.56 -12.19 19.01
C SER A 41 -24.79 -11.81 20.47
N GLN A 42 -24.03 -10.86 21.01
CA GLN A 42 -24.20 -10.39 22.38
C GLN A 42 -25.49 -9.58 22.53
N ASP A 43 -26.08 -9.60 23.73
CA ASP A 43 -27.09 -8.63 24.11
C ASP A 43 -26.39 -7.30 24.42
N THR A 44 -26.78 -6.24 23.71
CA THR A 44 -26.31 -4.86 23.93
C THR A 44 -26.38 -4.41 25.39
N ALA A 45 -27.37 -4.89 26.16
CA ALA A 45 -27.56 -4.50 27.55
C ALA A 45 -26.53 -5.12 28.52
N GLY A 46 -25.87 -6.22 28.12
CA GLY A 46 -24.87 -6.93 28.94
C GLY A 46 -23.46 -6.93 28.37
N ALA A 47 -23.24 -6.32 27.20
CA ALA A 47 -21.93 -6.23 26.56
C ALA A 47 -21.04 -5.23 27.32
N THR A 48 -19.76 -5.58 27.52
CA THR A 48 -18.77 -4.76 28.23
C THR A 48 -17.62 -4.36 27.30
N TYR A 49 -16.70 -3.53 27.81
CA TYR A 49 -15.45 -3.22 27.12
C TYR A 49 -14.68 -4.49 26.73
N GLU A 50 -14.55 -5.46 27.65
CA GLU A 50 -13.81 -6.70 27.43
C GLU A 50 -14.48 -7.59 26.38
N SER A 51 -15.81 -7.76 26.46
CA SER A 51 -16.56 -8.62 25.53
C SER A 51 -16.73 -7.99 24.14
N THR A 52 -16.48 -6.69 24.01
CA THR A 52 -16.68 -5.93 22.76
C THR A 52 -15.35 -5.43 22.19
N PHE A 53 -14.73 -4.42 22.78
CA PHE A 53 -13.56 -3.75 22.21
C PHE A 53 -12.31 -4.62 22.31
N LEU A 54 -12.05 -5.23 23.47
CA LEU A 54 -10.89 -6.12 23.61
C LEU A 54 -11.08 -7.42 22.81
N ALA A 55 -12.30 -7.93 22.75
CA ALA A 55 -12.63 -9.08 21.90
C ALA A 55 -12.46 -8.74 20.41
N PHE A 56 -12.88 -7.55 19.97
CA PHE A 56 -12.74 -7.08 18.60
C PHE A 56 -11.27 -6.94 18.19
N GLU A 57 -10.43 -6.35 19.04
CA GLU A 57 -8.97 -6.25 18.80
C GLU A 57 -8.34 -7.63 18.57
N LYS A 58 -8.74 -8.61 19.38
CA LYS A 58 -8.22 -9.99 19.31
C LYS A 58 -8.87 -10.82 18.20
N ALA A 59 -10.03 -10.41 17.68
CA ALA A 59 -10.83 -11.23 16.79
C ALA A 59 -10.04 -11.68 15.55
N SER A 60 -9.20 -10.79 15.01
CA SER A 60 -8.43 -11.01 13.79
C SER A 60 -6.95 -11.33 14.03
N GLU A 61 -6.50 -11.56 15.27
CA GLU A 61 -5.06 -11.64 15.60
C GLU A 61 -4.33 -12.72 14.78
N ALA A 62 -4.90 -13.93 14.67
CA ALA A 62 -4.31 -15.01 13.88
C ALA A 62 -4.18 -14.63 12.40
N LEU A 63 -5.25 -14.06 11.82
CA LEU A 63 -5.25 -13.60 10.43
C LEU A 63 -4.24 -12.48 10.20
N ASN A 64 -4.20 -11.47 11.09
CA ASN A 64 -3.25 -10.36 11.04
C ASN A 64 -1.80 -10.88 11.02
N ASN A 65 -1.47 -11.82 11.91
CA ASN A 65 -0.14 -12.41 11.99
C ASN A 65 0.22 -13.18 10.72
N GLY A 66 -0.66 -14.05 10.24
CA GLY A 66 -0.43 -14.82 9.02
C GLY A 66 -0.31 -13.93 7.78
N TRP A 67 -1.22 -12.99 7.62
CA TRP A 67 -1.24 -12.06 6.50
C TRP A 67 -0.02 -11.13 6.51
N GLY A 68 0.38 -10.63 7.68
CA GLY A 68 1.59 -9.81 7.83
C GLY A 68 2.86 -10.56 7.46
N ARG A 69 2.99 -11.84 7.88
CA ARG A 69 4.12 -12.70 7.50
C ARG A 69 4.20 -12.95 6.00
N LEU A 70 3.05 -13.22 5.36
CA LEU A 70 2.97 -13.41 3.91
C LEU A 70 3.37 -12.13 3.15
N ASN A 71 2.80 -10.98 3.52
CA ASN A 71 3.14 -9.70 2.88
C ASN A 71 4.62 -9.32 3.09
N HIS A 72 5.19 -9.65 4.26
CA HIS A 72 6.61 -9.46 4.48
C HIS A 72 7.44 -10.31 3.51
N LEU A 73 7.17 -11.61 3.38
CA LEU A 73 7.86 -12.48 2.43
C LEU A 73 7.71 -11.99 1.00
N ASP A 74 6.53 -11.50 0.62
CA ASP A 74 6.27 -10.91 -0.71
C ASP A 74 7.17 -9.68 -0.95
N SER A 75 7.40 -8.88 0.09
CA SER A 75 8.23 -7.67 -0.02
C SER A 75 9.75 -7.94 -0.08
N VAL A 76 10.25 -9.06 0.47
CA VAL A 76 11.71 -9.31 0.59
C VAL A 76 12.22 -10.60 -0.07
N SER A 77 11.32 -11.52 -0.41
CA SER A 77 11.64 -12.86 -0.93
C SER A 77 10.55 -13.35 -1.89
N ASP A 78 10.18 -12.46 -2.80
CA ASP A 78 9.15 -12.68 -3.80
C ASP A 78 9.43 -13.88 -4.72
N ASN A 79 8.41 -14.71 -4.97
CA ASN A 79 8.47 -15.79 -5.95
C ASN A 79 7.09 -16.02 -6.63
N PRO A 80 7.05 -16.56 -7.87
CA PRO A 80 5.81 -16.67 -8.64
C PRO A 80 4.69 -17.47 -7.98
N ALA A 81 5.03 -18.59 -7.32
CA ALA A 81 4.03 -19.43 -6.65
C ALA A 81 3.37 -18.69 -5.48
N GLN A 82 4.16 -17.93 -4.72
CA GLN A 82 3.64 -17.10 -3.64
C GLN A 82 2.75 -15.95 -4.16
N ARG A 83 3.16 -15.25 -5.22
CA ARG A 83 2.33 -14.18 -5.83
C ARG A 83 0.98 -14.71 -6.28
N GLU A 84 0.95 -15.89 -6.90
CA GLU A 84 -0.28 -16.51 -7.36
C GLU A 84 -1.25 -16.75 -6.20
N VAL A 85 -0.77 -17.34 -5.11
CA VAL A 85 -1.62 -17.65 -3.94
C VAL A 85 -2.00 -16.37 -3.17
N LEU A 86 -1.09 -15.39 -3.03
CA LEU A 86 -1.41 -14.08 -2.48
C LEU A 86 -2.52 -13.41 -3.29
N GLY A 87 -2.41 -13.44 -4.62
CA GLY A 87 -3.41 -12.90 -5.54
C GLY A 87 -4.78 -13.57 -5.41
N LYS A 88 -4.82 -14.87 -5.10
CA LYS A 88 -6.07 -15.61 -4.81
C LYS A 88 -6.68 -15.22 -3.47
N MET A 89 -5.86 -15.02 -2.44
CA MET A 89 -6.35 -14.74 -1.07
C MET A 89 -6.66 -13.26 -0.81
N LEU A 90 -6.01 -12.34 -1.52
CA LEU A 90 -6.19 -10.89 -1.33
C LEU A 90 -7.67 -10.44 -1.39
N PRO A 91 -8.49 -10.89 -2.36
CA PRO A 91 -9.91 -10.53 -2.39
C PRO A 91 -10.67 -10.97 -1.13
N GLU A 92 -10.46 -12.20 -0.65
CA GLU A 92 -11.15 -12.73 0.53
C GLU A 92 -10.76 -11.97 1.81
N VAL A 93 -9.48 -11.61 1.95
CA VAL A 93 -8.97 -10.85 3.09
C VAL A 93 -9.47 -9.40 3.04
N THR A 94 -9.45 -8.78 1.86
CA THR A 94 -9.95 -7.41 1.67
C THR A 94 -11.45 -7.32 1.95
N ASP A 95 -12.23 -8.27 1.43
CA ASP A 95 -13.67 -8.36 1.68
C ASP A 95 -13.97 -8.48 3.18
N TYR A 96 -13.23 -9.34 3.89
CA TYR A 96 -13.37 -9.48 5.33
C TYR A 96 -13.19 -8.15 6.08
N TYR A 97 -12.06 -7.45 5.91
CA TYR A 97 -11.81 -6.19 6.65
C TYR A 97 -12.78 -5.08 6.25
N SER A 98 -13.11 -4.97 4.96
CA SER A 98 -14.05 -3.97 4.46
C SER A 98 -15.47 -4.20 5.01
N SER A 99 -15.85 -5.47 5.19
CA SER A 99 -17.15 -5.84 5.75
C SER A 99 -17.33 -5.46 7.22
N LEU A 100 -16.24 -5.35 8.01
CA LEU A 100 -16.33 -5.11 9.45
C LEU A 100 -17.03 -3.79 9.78
N ALA A 101 -16.58 -2.70 9.15
CA ALA A 101 -17.16 -1.38 9.41
C ALA A 101 -18.59 -1.24 8.86
N LEU A 102 -18.94 -2.01 7.84
CA LEU A 102 -20.26 -1.98 7.22
C LEU A 102 -21.27 -2.93 7.88
N ASN A 103 -20.82 -3.84 8.76
CA ASN A 103 -21.66 -4.78 9.47
C ASN A 103 -22.52 -4.09 10.54
N ASP A 104 -23.82 -3.97 10.27
CA ASP A 104 -24.79 -3.32 11.16
C ASP A 104 -24.87 -3.95 12.56
N ARG A 105 -24.76 -5.27 12.65
CA ARG A 105 -24.83 -5.98 13.94
C ARG A 105 -23.61 -5.69 14.80
N LEU A 106 -22.42 -5.73 14.18
CA LEU A 106 -21.18 -5.38 14.87
C LEU A 106 -21.18 -3.92 15.30
N TRP A 107 -21.60 -3.02 14.40
CA TRP A 107 -21.67 -1.60 14.68
C TRP A 107 -22.64 -1.29 15.83
N ALA A 108 -23.80 -1.94 15.87
CA ALA A 108 -24.77 -1.75 16.95
C ALA A 108 -24.17 -2.07 18.33
N ILE A 109 -23.42 -3.18 18.46
CA ILE A 109 -22.77 -3.57 19.71
C ILE A 109 -21.65 -2.59 20.08
N ILE A 110 -20.75 -2.29 19.15
CA ILE A 110 -19.63 -1.37 19.36
C ILE A 110 -20.13 0.02 19.75
N LYS A 111 -21.15 0.54 19.06
CA LYS A 111 -21.74 1.84 19.34
C LYS A 111 -22.42 1.86 20.70
N SER A 112 -23.20 0.82 21.02
CA SER A 112 -23.89 0.70 22.32
C SER A 112 -22.92 0.74 23.49
N VAL A 113 -21.86 -0.08 23.45
CA VAL A 113 -20.85 -0.12 24.53
C VAL A 113 -20.03 1.16 24.53
N GLY A 114 -19.59 1.64 23.37
CA GLY A 114 -18.72 2.81 23.25
C GLY A 114 -19.38 4.12 23.71
N GLU A 115 -20.68 4.28 23.50
CA GLU A 115 -21.47 5.44 23.92
C GLU A 115 -22.10 5.27 25.33
N SER A 116 -21.85 4.15 26.00
CA SER A 116 -22.37 3.88 27.34
C SER A 116 -21.71 4.75 28.42
N ALA A 117 -22.38 4.88 29.56
CA ALA A 117 -21.80 5.55 30.74
C ALA A 117 -20.59 4.80 31.33
N GLU A 118 -20.47 3.49 31.08
CA GLU A 118 -19.35 2.67 31.54
C GLU A 118 -18.03 3.10 30.90
N THR A 119 -18.04 3.54 29.63
CA THR A 119 -16.86 4.06 28.93
C THR A 119 -16.14 5.15 29.72
N ALA A 120 -16.89 6.03 30.39
CA ALA A 120 -16.32 7.11 31.19
C ALA A 120 -15.54 6.63 32.44
N THR A 121 -15.73 5.37 32.85
CA THR A 121 -15.06 4.76 33.99
C THR A 121 -13.77 4.02 33.63
N LEU A 122 -13.54 3.79 32.33
CA LEU A 122 -12.35 3.10 31.81
C LEU A 122 -11.09 3.93 32.02
N SER A 123 -9.91 3.28 31.92
CA SER A 123 -8.64 4.01 31.92
C SER A 123 -8.50 4.91 30.69
N ALA A 124 -7.68 5.96 30.76
CA ALA A 124 -7.49 6.90 29.65
C ALA A 124 -7.06 6.22 28.33
N VAL A 125 -6.25 5.15 28.41
CA VAL A 125 -5.83 4.39 27.23
C VAL A 125 -6.99 3.62 26.61
N GLN A 126 -7.84 2.99 27.44
CA GLN A 126 -9.03 2.28 26.98
C GLN A 126 -10.08 3.23 26.41
N GLN A 127 -10.30 4.38 27.06
CA GLN A 127 -11.17 5.44 26.52
C GLN A 127 -10.70 5.88 25.14
N ARG A 128 -9.39 6.13 25.00
CA ARG A 128 -8.82 6.49 23.70
C ARG A 128 -9.05 5.38 22.66
N PHE A 129 -8.85 4.12 23.02
CA PHE A 129 -9.11 3.01 22.11
C PHE A 129 -10.59 2.99 21.65
N VAL A 130 -11.54 3.13 22.57
CA VAL A 130 -12.97 3.22 22.26
C VAL A 130 -13.27 4.38 21.31
N GLU A 131 -12.76 5.58 21.61
CA GLU A 131 -12.93 6.76 20.75
C GLU A 131 -12.42 6.53 19.33
N GLU A 132 -11.22 5.96 19.20
CA GLU A 132 -10.57 5.72 17.91
C GLU A 132 -11.31 4.66 17.10
N THR A 133 -11.76 3.57 17.74
CA THR A 133 -12.56 2.53 17.09
C THR A 133 -13.92 3.08 16.63
N LEU A 134 -14.63 3.85 17.46
CA LEU A 134 -15.89 4.50 17.05
C LEU A 134 -15.66 5.43 15.85
N ALA A 135 -14.58 6.21 15.86
CA ALA A 135 -14.23 7.08 14.75
C ALA A 135 -13.88 6.29 13.47
N ASP A 136 -13.18 5.15 13.57
CA ASP A 136 -12.85 4.31 12.41
C ASP A 136 -14.12 3.78 11.74
N PHE A 137 -15.07 3.25 12.53
CA PHE A 137 -16.36 2.78 12.01
C PHE A 137 -17.13 3.90 11.32
N ARG A 138 -17.30 5.06 11.97
CA ARG A 138 -18.04 6.19 11.39
C ARG A 138 -17.40 6.71 10.11
N ASN A 139 -16.08 6.88 10.09
CA ASN A 139 -15.34 7.36 8.92
C ASN A 139 -15.32 6.35 7.76
N SER A 140 -15.63 5.08 8.06
CA SER A 140 -15.79 4.01 7.07
C SER A 140 -17.25 3.84 6.62
N GLY A 141 -18.17 4.65 7.16
CA GLY A 141 -19.58 4.68 6.73
C GLY A 141 -20.52 3.80 7.56
N ALA A 142 -20.14 3.40 8.78
CA ALA A 142 -20.97 2.54 9.63
C ALA A 142 -22.35 3.15 9.97
N ASP A 143 -22.48 4.48 10.02
CA ASP A 143 -23.74 5.19 10.26
C ASP A 143 -24.55 5.48 8.97
N LEU A 144 -24.07 5.06 7.79
CA LEU A 144 -24.77 5.31 6.53
C LEU A 144 -26.01 4.41 6.33
N PRO A 145 -27.01 4.87 5.56
CA PRO A 145 -28.07 4.01 5.05
C PRO A 145 -27.51 2.83 4.24
N LYS A 146 -28.26 1.73 4.22
CA LYS A 146 -27.87 0.46 3.58
C LYS A 146 -27.40 0.64 2.14
N GLU A 147 -28.12 1.43 1.34
CA GLU A 147 -27.83 1.65 -0.09
C GLU A 147 -26.47 2.34 -0.27
N LYS A 148 -26.12 3.27 0.63
CA LYS A 148 -24.83 3.95 0.60
C LYS A 148 -23.69 3.04 1.06
N LYS A 149 -23.93 2.13 2.02
CA LYS A 149 -22.96 1.12 2.43
C LYS A 149 -22.64 0.14 1.30
N GLU A 150 -23.67 -0.36 0.62
CA GLU A 150 -23.53 -1.23 -0.55
C GLU A 150 -22.67 -0.53 -1.63
N ARG A 151 -22.94 0.74 -1.92
CA ARG A 151 -22.14 1.51 -2.87
C ARG A 151 -20.68 1.71 -2.44
N ILE A 152 -20.41 1.97 -1.16
CA ILE A 152 -19.03 2.05 -0.65
C ILE A 152 -18.30 0.71 -0.84
N ALA A 153 -18.96 -0.41 -0.53
CA ALA A 153 -18.34 -1.73 -0.70
C ALA A 153 -17.95 -2.00 -2.17
N GLU A 154 -18.83 -1.66 -3.11
CA GLU A 154 -18.53 -1.74 -4.56
C GLU A 154 -17.32 -0.86 -4.94
N ILE A 155 -17.29 0.38 -4.46
CA ILE A 155 -16.20 1.32 -4.72
C ILE A 155 -14.88 0.77 -4.16
N GLU A 156 -14.88 0.21 -2.95
CA GLU A 156 -13.67 -0.35 -2.34
C GLU A 156 -13.16 -1.59 -3.09
N ALA A 157 -14.06 -2.47 -3.52
CA ALA A 157 -13.70 -3.63 -4.34
C ALA A 157 -13.07 -3.20 -5.68
N GLU A 158 -13.67 -2.21 -6.35
CA GLU A 158 -13.14 -1.67 -7.60
C GLU A 158 -11.79 -0.97 -7.40
N LEU A 159 -11.65 -0.13 -6.37
CA LEU A 159 -10.39 0.53 -6.02
C LEU A 159 -9.27 -0.47 -5.70
N SER A 160 -9.57 -1.55 -4.98
CA SER A 160 -8.60 -2.61 -4.67
C SER A 160 -8.07 -3.25 -5.95
N LYS A 161 -8.96 -3.62 -6.88
CA LYS A 161 -8.57 -4.17 -8.18
C LYS A 161 -7.72 -3.18 -8.99
N LEU A 162 -8.18 -1.94 -9.15
CA LEU A 162 -7.50 -0.93 -9.97
C LEU A 162 -6.12 -0.55 -9.41
N THR A 163 -5.99 -0.46 -8.08
CA THR A 163 -4.69 -0.11 -7.46
C THR A 163 -3.69 -1.26 -7.51
N LYS A 164 -4.16 -2.52 -7.45
CA LYS A 164 -3.32 -3.69 -7.73
C LYS A 164 -2.82 -3.67 -9.17
N GLU A 165 -3.72 -3.53 -10.13
CA GLU A 165 -3.40 -3.46 -11.57
C GLU A 165 -2.40 -2.32 -11.86
N TYR A 166 -2.61 -1.13 -11.29
CA TYR A 166 -1.67 -0.02 -11.37
C TYR A 166 -0.25 -0.40 -10.91
N SER A 167 -0.14 -1.10 -9.77
CA SER A 167 1.15 -1.50 -9.21
C SER A 167 1.86 -2.57 -10.04
N GLU A 168 1.10 -3.51 -10.61
CA GLU A 168 1.61 -4.54 -11.53
C GLU A 168 2.14 -3.90 -12.82
N HIS A 169 1.39 -2.97 -13.42
CA HIS A 169 1.84 -2.22 -14.59
C HIS A 169 3.12 -1.41 -14.33
N VAL A 170 3.26 -0.77 -13.16
CA VAL A 170 4.51 -0.06 -12.80
C VAL A 170 5.69 -1.02 -12.72
N LEU A 171 5.51 -2.18 -12.07
CA LEU A 171 6.55 -3.19 -11.93
C LEU A 171 6.97 -3.76 -13.29
N ASP A 172 6.00 -4.15 -14.11
CA ASP A 172 6.24 -4.78 -15.40
C ASP A 172 6.83 -3.77 -16.41
N SER A 173 6.33 -2.53 -16.42
CA SER A 173 6.92 -1.45 -17.23
C SER A 173 8.38 -1.16 -16.84
N THR A 174 8.70 -1.21 -15.54
CA THR A 174 10.08 -1.06 -15.04
C THR A 174 10.97 -2.22 -15.48
N ASN A 175 10.45 -3.45 -15.45
CA ASN A 175 11.19 -4.68 -15.77
C ASN A 175 11.36 -4.92 -17.28
N ALA A 176 10.41 -4.46 -18.09
CA ALA A 176 10.41 -4.62 -19.54
C ALA A 176 11.49 -3.78 -20.24
N TRP A 177 11.97 -2.71 -19.59
CA TRP A 177 13.00 -1.87 -20.15
C TRP A 177 14.41 -2.38 -19.84
N GLU A 178 15.25 -2.46 -20.87
CA GLU A 178 16.68 -2.73 -20.73
C GLU A 178 17.50 -1.96 -21.76
N LEU A 179 18.71 -1.60 -21.37
CA LEU A 179 19.72 -1.02 -22.24
C LEU A 179 20.95 -1.93 -22.24
N ILE A 180 21.24 -2.49 -23.42
CA ILE A 180 22.42 -3.32 -23.66
C ILE A 180 23.48 -2.48 -24.36
N ILE A 181 24.66 -2.37 -23.76
CA ILE A 181 25.82 -1.69 -24.32
C ILE A 181 26.91 -2.73 -24.55
N THR A 182 27.51 -2.74 -25.75
CA THR A 182 28.63 -3.64 -26.10
C THR A 182 29.95 -2.89 -26.28
N ASP A 183 29.89 -1.56 -26.39
CA ASP A 183 31.06 -0.70 -26.52
C ASP A 183 31.41 -0.09 -25.16
N GLU A 184 32.52 -0.52 -24.57
CA GLU A 184 33.01 -0.02 -23.29
C GLU A 184 33.30 1.49 -23.31
N ALA A 185 33.66 2.05 -24.46
CA ALA A 185 33.94 3.48 -24.58
C ALA A 185 32.72 4.34 -24.22
N LYS A 186 31.51 3.81 -24.44
CA LYS A 186 30.24 4.46 -24.06
C LYS A 186 29.98 4.45 -22.56
N LEU A 187 30.80 3.78 -21.75
CA LEU A 187 30.66 3.70 -20.29
C LEU A 187 31.59 4.66 -19.54
N ALA A 188 32.24 5.58 -20.26
CA ALA A 188 33.14 6.57 -19.67
C ALA A 188 32.45 7.35 -18.53
N GLY A 189 33.17 7.48 -17.41
CA GLY A 189 32.68 8.14 -16.20
C GLY A 189 32.07 7.21 -15.16
N LEU A 190 31.54 6.04 -15.56
CA LEU A 190 30.95 5.11 -14.59
C LEU A 190 31.98 4.53 -13.62
N PRO A 191 31.66 4.42 -12.32
CA PRO A 191 32.46 3.68 -11.36
C PRO A 191 32.63 2.20 -11.76
N ASP A 192 33.77 1.61 -11.42
CA ASP A 192 34.05 0.20 -11.74
C ASP A 192 33.03 -0.77 -11.12
N SER A 193 32.49 -0.44 -9.94
CA SER A 193 31.42 -1.20 -9.30
C SER A 193 30.14 -1.23 -10.13
N ALA A 194 29.75 -0.11 -10.73
CA ALA A 194 28.57 0.00 -11.59
C ALA A 194 28.77 -0.79 -12.90
N LYS A 195 29.96 -0.68 -13.52
CA LYS A 195 30.33 -1.47 -14.70
C LYS A 195 30.32 -2.97 -14.40
N ALA A 196 30.93 -3.39 -13.29
CA ALA A 196 30.96 -4.79 -12.88
C ALA A 196 29.54 -5.35 -12.61
N GLY A 197 28.69 -4.57 -11.94
CA GLY A 197 27.29 -4.91 -11.70
C GLY A 197 26.50 -5.08 -13.00
N ALA A 198 26.61 -4.14 -13.94
CA ALA A 198 25.94 -4.20 -15.24
C ALA A 198 26.44 -5.36 -16.11
N ALA A 199 27.74 -5.70 -16.05
CA ALA A 199 28.31 -6.85 -16.74
C ALA A 199 27.86 -8.19 -16.13
N ALA A 200 27.76 -8.27 -14.80
CA ALA A 200 27.20 -9.44 -14.11
C ALA A 200 25.72 -9.62 -14.48
N ASN A 201 24.96 -8.53 -14.51
CA ASN A 201 23.55 -8.55 -14.90
C ASN A 201 23.35 -8.97 -16.37
N ALA A 202 24.19 -8.49 -17.28
CA ALA A 202 24.19 -8.90 -18.69
C ALA A 202 24.42 -10.40 -18.85
N ARG A 203 25.46 -10.95 -18.21
CA ARG A 203 25.77 -12.39 -18.22
C ARG A 203 24.62 -13.23 -17.66
N ALA A 204 24.01 -12.81 -16.55
CA ALA A 204 22.84 -13.48 -15.97
C ALA A 204 21.62 -13.51 -16.92
N LYS A 205 21.57 -12.62 -17.91
CA LYS A 205 20.53 -12.53 -18.94
C LYS A 205 20.99 -13.05 -20.31
N GLY A 206 22.14 -13.70 -20.40
CA GLY A 206 22.64 -14.34 -21.63
C GLY A 206 23.31 -13.37 -22.62
N HIS A 207 23.64 -12.15 -22.20
CA HIS A 207 24.40 -11.20 -23.00
C HIS A 207 25.88 -11.27 -22.63
N GLU A 208 26.66 -11.98 -23.45
CA GLU A 208 28.12 -12.05 -23.32
C GLU A 208 28.78 -10.78 -23.87
N ASN A 209 29.91 -10.38 -23.26
CA ASN A 209 30.68 -9.18 -23.65
C ASN A 209 29.82 -7.89 -23.74
N ALA A 210 28.89 -7.73 -22.80
CA ALA A 210 27.97 -6.60 -22.76
C ALA A 210 27.72 -6.13 -21.32
N TRP A 211 27.14 -4.93 -21.21
CA TRP A 211 26.63 -4.34 -19.98
C TRP A 211 25.14 -4.11 -20.11
N ARG A 212 24.38 -4.59 -19.12
CA ARG A 212 22.94 -4.45 -19.06
C ARG A 212 22.56 -3.48 -17.96
N PHE A 213 21.87 -2.41 -18.36
CA PHE A 213 21.29 -1.42 -17.46
C PHE A 213 19.77 -1.51 -17.49
N THR A 214 19.17 -1.17 -16.35
CA THR A 214 17.73 -1.25 -16.12
C THR A 214 17.23 -0.01 -15.40
N LEU A 215 15.91 0.10 -15.22
CA LEU A 215 15.29 1.22 -14.51
C LEU A 215 15.29 1.07 -12.98
N GLN A 216 15.74 -0.07 -12.44
CA GLN A 216 15.88 -0.20 -10.98
C GLN A 216 16.92 0.80 -10.46
N PHE A 217 16.62 1.44 -9.33
CA PHE A 217 17.41 2.56 -8.80
C PHE A 217 18.93 2.27 -8.72
N PRO A 218 19.42 1.11 -8.26
CA PRO A 218 20.86 0.82 -8.24
C PRO A 218 21.53 0.74 -9.61
N SER A 219 20.78 0.48 -10.69
CA SER A 219 21.27 0.46 -12.07
C SER A 219 21.18 1.84 -12.73
N MET A 220 20.04 2.53 -12.54
CA MET A 220 19.78 3.84 -13.13
C MET A 220 20.62 4.96 -12.50
N PHE A 221 20.77 4.96 -11.17
CA PHE A 221 21.38 6.08 -10.45
C PHE A 221 22.84 6.35 -10.85
N PRO A 222 23.73 5.33 -10.97
CA PRO A 222 25.10 5.55 -11.45
C PRO A 222 25.16 6.14 -12.85
N ILE A 223 24.23 5.78 -13.75
CA ILE A 223 24.15 6.39 -15.09
C ILE A 223 23.86 7.88 -14.97
N MET A 224 22.84 8.24 -14.20
CA MET A 224 22.43 9.64 -14.06
C MET A 224 23.50 10.51 -13.39
N GLN A 225 24.27 9.93 -12.46
CA GLN A 225 25.26 10.68 -11.69
C GLN A 225 26.63 10.78 -12.36
N HIS A 226 27.08 9.72 -13.06
CA HIS A 226 28.49 9.57 -13.43
C HIS A 226 28.74 9.38 -14.93
N LEU A 227 27.77 8.88 -15.69
CA LEU A 227 28.00 8.57 -17.11
C LEU A 227 28.24 9.85 -17.91
N HIS A 228 29.32 9.91 -18.69
CA HIS A 228 29.64 11.08 -19.51
C HIS A 228 28.74 11.24 -20.74
N ASP A 229 28.21 10.15 -21.29
CA ASP A 229 27.38 10.15 -22.50
C ASP A 229 25.97 10.74 -22.25
N ASP A 230 25.72 11.94 -22.79
CA ASP A 230 24.47 12.68 -22.63
C ASP A 230 23.27 11.95 -23.26
N ASP A 231 23.46 11.25 -24.36
CA ASP A 231 22.38 10.58 -25.09
C ASP A 231 21.89 9.35 -24.32
N ILE A 232 22.81 8.59 -23.71
CA ILE A 232 22.45 7.47 -22.84
C ILE A 232 21.74 7.98 -21.57
N ARG A 233 22.25 9.04 -20.93
CA ARG A 233 21.57 9.63 -19.76
C ARG A 233 20.15 10.09 -20.12
N LYS A 234 19.98 10.72 -21.28
CA LYS A 234 18.67 11.14 -21.80
C LYS A 234 17.75 9.94 -22.03
N GLN A 235 18.24 8.89 -22.71
CA GLN A 235 17.46 7.68 -22.99
C GLN A 235 16.95 7.03 -21.70
N VAL A 236 17.81 6.91 -20.69
CA VAL A 236 17.48 6.33 -19.38
C VAL A 236 16.48 7.19 -18.62
N TRP A 237 16.66 8.52 -18.62
CA TRP A 237 15.73 9.46 -17.98
C TRP A 237 14.35 9.48 -18.65
N GLU A 238 14.30 9.45 -19.99
CA GLU A 238 13.03 9.41 -20.73
C GLU A 238 12.29 8.10 -20.47
N ALA A 239 13.01 6.98 -20.39
CA ALA A 239 12.44 5.69 -20.07
C ALA A 239 11.87 5.65 -18.64
N SER A 240 12.63 6.14 -17.65
CA SER A 240 12.16 6.18 -16.25
C SER A 240 10.95 7.11 -16.06
N SER A 241 10.89 8.22 -16.81
CA SER A 241 9.79 9.18 -16.75
C SER A 241 8.49 8.67 -17.41
N LYS A 242 8.55 7.57 -18.18
CA LYS A 242 7.41 6.98 -18.89
C LYS A 242 6.89 5.71 -18.23
N VAL A 243 7.50 5.23 -17.14
CA VAL A 243 7.07 4.01 -16.45
C VAL A 243 5.58 4.04 -16.16
N GLY A 244 4.86 3.01 -16.60
CA GLY A 244 3.41 2.89 -16.41
C GLY A 244 2.56 3.88 -17.21
N GLY A 245 3.10 4.52 -18.25
CA GLY A 245 2.41 5.57 -19.02
C GLY A 245 2.32 5.31 -20.52
N TYR A 246 2.55 4.09 -20.98
CA TYR A 246 2.48 3.73 -22.40
C TYR A 246 2.34 2.22 -22.63
N GLY A 247 1.88 1.86 -23.84
CA GLY A 247 1.82 0.47 -24.30
C GLY A 247 0.89 -0.39 -23.45
N ASP A 248 1.29 -1.65 -23.25
CA ASP A 248 0.51 -2.64 -22.48
C ASP A 248 0.44 -2.33 -20.97
N TYR A 249 1.19 -1.32 -20.50
CA TYR A 249 1.29 -0.94 -19.09
C TYR A 249 0.77 0.48 -18.82
N ASP A 250 -0.05 1.05 -19.70
CA ASP A 250 -0.56 2.41 -19.56
C ASP A 250 -1.59 2.54 -18.42
N ASN A 251 -1.21 3.24 -17.35
CA ASN A 251 -2.06 3.51 -16.19
C ASN A 251 -2.92 4.76 -16.32
N THR A 252 -2.87 5.50 -17.43
CA THR A 252 -3.56 6.81 -17.56
C THR A 252 -5.07 6.69 -17.28
N ALA A 253 -5.73 5.70 -17.88
CA ALA A 253 -7.17 5.46 -17.66
C ALA A 253 -7.47 4.96 -16.23
N LEU A 254 -6.59 4.10 -15.67
CA LEU A 254 -6.74 3.60 -14.31
C LEU A 254 -6.67 4.74 -13.28
N VAL A 255 -5.74 5.70 -13.45
CA VAL A 255 -5.61 6.86 -12.57
C VAL A 255 -6.89 7.68 -12.55
N TRP A 256 -7.47 7.98 -13.72
CA TRP A 256 -8.73 8.72 -13.78
C TRP A 256 -9.86 7.99 -13.06
N ARG A 257 -9.98 6.68 -13.30
CA ARG A 257 -11.02 5.87 -12.64
C ARG A 257 -10.83 5.82 -11.12
N ILE A 258 -9.59 5.68 -10.64
CA ILE A 258 -9.25 5.72 -9.22
C ILE A 258 -9.64 7.08 -8.61
N LEU A 259 -9.38 8.19 -9.30
CA LEU A 259 -9.71 9.53 -8.83
C LEU A 259 -11.22 9.75 -8.74
N GLU A 260 -11.99 9.31 -9.75
CA GLU A 260 -13.46 9.35 -9.74
C GLU A 260 -14.04 8.59 -8.55
N LEU A 261 -13.63 7.34 -8.36
CA LEU A 261 -14.09 6.47 -7.27
C LEU A 261 -13.73 7.05 -5.88
N ARG A 262 -12.52 7.60 -5.74
CA ARG A 262 -12.10 8.27 -4.50
C ARG A 262 -12.92 9.53 -4.22
N HIS A 263 -13.27 10.29 -5.25
CA HIS A 263 -14.12 11.46 -5.10
C HIS A 263 -15.54 11.07 -4.69
N GLU A 264 -16.16 10.10 -5.38
CA GLU A 264 -17.48 9.58 -5.04
C GLU A 264 -17.52 9.05 -3.60
N LYS A 265 -16.51 8.26 -3.19
CA LYS A 265 -16.39 7.78 -1.81
C LYS A 265 -16.38 8.92 -0.79
N ALA A 266 -15.63 9.99 -1.07
CA ALA A 266 -15.56 11.15 -0.19
C ALA A 266 -16.94 11.83 -0.04
N GLU A 267 -17.67 12.01 -1.15
CA GLU A 267 -19.00 12.62 -1.14
C GLU A 267 -20.01 11.78 -0.36
N ILE A 268 -20.01 10.46 -0.55
CA ILE A 268 -20.89 9.54 0.18
C ILE A 268 -20.65 9.64 1.69
N LEU A 269 -19.38 9.79 2.10
CA LEU A 269 -18.94 9.94 3.49
C LEU A 269 -19.03 11.39 4.01
N GLY A 270 -19.55 12.33 3.22
CA GLY A 270 -19.80 13.70 3.66
C GLY A 270 -18.59 14.64 3.61
N HIS A 271 -17.59 14.34 2.78
CA HIS A 271 -16.41 15.16 2.57
C HIS A 271 -16.38 15.74 1.14
N SER A 272 -15.93 17.00 1.01
CA SER A 272 -15.81 17.65 -0.30
C SER A 272 -14.75 17.00 -1.20
N HIS A 273 -13.66 16.52 -0.59
CA HIS A 273 -12.53 15.93 -1.30
C HIS A 273 -12.00 14.69 -0.57
N PHE A 274 -11.45 13.74 -1.34
CA PHE A 274 -10.81 12.55 -0.79
C PHE A 274 -9.60 12.88 0.12
N ALA A 275 -8.93 14.01 -0.13
CA ALA A 275 -7.86 14.50 0.74
C ALA A 275 -8.38 14.82 2.15
N ASP A 276 -9.57 15.40 2.29
CA ASP A 276 -10.15 15.71 3.60
C ASP A 276 -10.53 14.42 4.35
N LEU A 277 -11.13 13.45 3.65
CA LEU A 277 -11.38 12.13 4.20
C LEU A 277 -10.09 11.46 4.70
N THR A 278 -9.02 11.50 3.89
CA THR A 278 -7.72 10.88 4.22
C THR A 278 -7.02 11.58 5.39
N LEU A 279 -7.16 12.89 5.51
CA LEU A 279 -6.45 13.72 6.48
C LEU A 279 -7.21 13.96 7.78
N LEU A 280 -8.49 13.58 7.85
CA LEU A 280 -9.37 13.80 9.01
C LEU A 280 -8.69 13.44 10.35
N ARG A 281 -8.01 12.28 10.38
CA ARG A 281 -7.32 11.76 11.56
C ARG A 281 -5.82 12.03 11.60
N ARG A 282 -5.26 12.71 10.58
CA ARG A 282 -3.86 13.13 10.56
C ARG A 282 -3.69 14.53 11.15
N MET A 283 -2.45 14.93 11.44
CA MET A 283 -2.18 16.25 12.02
C MET A 283 -2.56 17.41 11.10
N ALA A 284 -2.50 17.23 9.77
CA ALA A 284 -2.86 18.25 8.79
C ALA A 284 -4.37 18.55 8.73
N LYS A 285 -5.23 17.62 9.17
CA LYS A 285 -6.70 17.70 9.23
C LYS A 285 -7.43 17.82 7.89
N THR A 286 -6.96 18.65 6.97
CA THR A 286 -7.63 18.95 5.68
C THR A 286 -6.64 18.99 4.53
N GLY A 287 -7.14 18.76 3.32
CA GLY A 287 -6.38 18.90 2.08
C GLY A 287 -5.87 20.33 1.90
N GLY A 288 -6.68 21.33 2.25
CA GLY A 288 -6.29 22.75 2.17
C GLY A 288 -5.12 23.10 3.07
N SER A 289 -5.10 22.63 4.32
CA SER A 289 -3.97 22.84 5.24
C SER A 289 -2.68 22.19 4.72
N ALA A 290 -2.77 20.96 4.22
CA ALA A 290 -1.63 20.25 3.65
C ALA A 290 -1.09 20.94 2.38
N LEU A 291 -1.98 21.33 1.47
CA LEU A 291 -1.61 22.02 0.23
C LEU A 291 -0.96 23.37 0.54
N GLY A 292 -1.55 24.16 1.44
CA GLY A 292 -1.00 25.46 1.84
C GLY A 292 0.40 25.36 2.45
N PHE A 293 0.69 24.29 3.22
CA PHE A 293 2.05 24.03 3.71
C PHE A 293 3.04 23.77 2.57
N ILE A 294 2.67 22.91 1.61
CA ILE A 294 3.53 22.57 0.46
C ILE A 294 3.75 23.78 -0.46
N GLU A 295 2.71 24.58 -0.73
CA GLU A 295 2.82 25.80 -1.54
C GLU A 295 3.67 26.87 -0.87
N ASN A 296 3.57 26.99 0.47
CA ASN A 296 4.44 27.88 1.25
C ASN A 296 5.90 27.43 1.17
N LEU A 297 6.16 26.13 1.32
CA LEU A 297 7.49 25.56 1.19
C LEU A 297 8.07 25.81 -0.20
N HIS A 298 7.30 25.51 -1.26
CA HIS A 298 7.67 25.77 -2.65
C HIS A 298 8.07 27.24 -2.87
N THR A 299 7.27 28.18 -2.36
CA THR A 299 7.56 29.61 -2.48
C THR A 299 8.90 29.99 -1.83
N ARG A 300 9.23 29.41 -0.68
CA ARG A 300 10.48 29.68 0.04
C ARG A 300 11.71 29.08 -0.65
N ILE A 301 11.60 27.88 -1.23
CA ILE A 301 12.73 27.19 -1.85
C ILE A 301 12.96 27.60 -3.31
N LYS A 302 11.94 28.14 -4.00
CA LYS A 302 12.01 28.49 -5.42
C LYS A 302 13.20 29.41 -5.78
N PRO A 303 13.56 30.46 -5.02
CA PRO A 303 14.72 31.28 -5.33
C PRO A 303 16.04 30.50 -5.29
N ALA A 304 16.22 29.63 -4.29
CA ALA A 304 17.42 28.80 -4.15
C ALA A 304 17.50 27.77 -5.30
N PHE A 305 16.38 27.10 -5.60
CA PHE A 305 16.28 26.17 -6.73
C PHE A 305 16.66 26.83 -8.06
N LEU A 306 16.14 28.02 -8.35
CA LEU A 306 16.47 28.75 -9.58
C LEU A 306 17.94 29.18 -9.64
N ALA A 307 18.54 29.53 -8.49
CA ALA A 307 19.95 29.85 -8.40
C ALA A 307 20.84 28.63 -8.68
N GLU A 308 20.52 27.49 -8.07
CA GLU A 308 21.21 26.20 -8.29
C GLU A 308 21.09 25.75 -9.75
N TYR A 309 19.87 25.82 -10.33
CA TYR A 309 19.65 25.52 -11.74
C TYR A 309 20.53 26.39 -12.65
N LYS A 310 20.62 27.69 -12.37
CA LYS A 310 21.47 28.61 -13.14
C LYS A 310 22.95 28.26 -12.99
N GLN A 311 23.41 27.92 -11.80
CA GLN A 311 24.79 27.50 -11.56
C GLN A 311 25.14 26.21 -12.33
N LEU A 312 24.25 25.22 -12.33
CA LEU A 312 24.43 23.98 -13.08
C LEU A 312 24.43 24.22 -14.60
N ALA A 313 23.52 25.07 -15.10
CA ALA A 313 23.48 25.43 -16.51
C ALA A 313 24.76 26.17 -16.95
N GLN A 314 25.31 27.05 -16.10
CA GLN A 314 26.57 27.75 -16.36
C GLN A 314 27.79 26.83 -16.29
N TYR A 315 27.78 25.83 -15.39
CA TYR A 315 28.86 24.85 -15.29
C TYR A 315 28.92 23.91 -16.51
N LYS A 316 27.75 23.60 -17.11
CA LYS A 316 27.66 22.77 -18.32
C LYS A 316 28.03 23.52 -19.62
N ALA A 317 27.73 24.81 -19.69
CA ALA A 317 27.93 25.65 -20.88
C ALA A 317 29.42 25.91 -21.16
#